data_AF-A0A067QVP2-F1
#
_entry.id   AF-A0A067QVP2-F1
#
_cell.length_a   1.000
_cell.length_b   1.000
_cell.length_c   1.000
_cell.angle_alpha   90.00
_cell.angle_beta   90.00
_cell.angle_gamma   90.00
#
_symmetry.space_group_name_H-M   'P 1'
#
loop_
_entity.id
_entity.type
_entity.pdbx_description
1 polymer ?
#
loop_
_entity_poly.entity_id
_entity_poly.type
_entity_poly.pdbx_seq_one_letter_code
_entity_poly.pdbx_strand_id
1 'polypeptide(L)'
;MASSLASLQRLDVSYNQLQTVPSAARSLPRLRHLELAANPITTLSNASFQGAIENLQSLDIRHLELIYFEHGALSRMTSLRTLYISPYSDVRDFNIPQRIQQNSGLRNLHIQVLEESDLEKELSGALPNKVRNITISGERLESVPQSLFKGVRSPSLHFTLRNTSVKTLPRSLFEQTSWVRNLSIDVRNNSLQSLGNPNTGEFPGVPRKMFTTELQLEGNRWTCDCQLGWIEVWLRKKRQYLCPEGRRECLEDDDLREARCENHNNESLIEVLKSEVECGWGSGSPATRPSWVLEVAVIGSTVIRILGHGVPDRPL
;
A
#
# COMPACT_ATOMS: atom_id res chain seq x y z
N MET A 1 -5.89 -38.32 22.75
CA MET A 1 -6.32 -38.65 21.37
C MET A 1 -5.94 -37.53 20.40
N ALA A 2 -4.65 -37.36 20.09
CA ALA A 2 -4.17 -36.37 19.10
C ALA A 2 -3.37 -37.03 17.95
N SER A 3 -3.35 -38.36 17.88
CA SER A 3 -2.59 -39.13 16.89
C SER A 3 -3.26 -39.25 15.51
N SER A 4 -4.50 -38.78 15.33
CA SER A 4 -5.24 -38.90 14.06
C SER A 4 -5.11 -37.71 13.11
N LEU A 5 -4.42 -36.63 13.51
CA LEU A 5 -4.37 -35.37 12.75
C LEU A 5 -2.97 -35.00 12.24
N ALA A 6 -2.03 -35.95 12.19
CA ALA A 6 -0.64 -35.71 11.77
C ALA A 6 -0.50 -35.16 10.33
N SER A 7 -1.51 -35.36 9.47
CA SER A 7 -1.57 -34.85 8.11
C SER A 7 -2.25 -33.48 7.98
N LEU A 8 -2.87 -32.95 9.04
CA LEU A 8 -3.66 -31.72 8.98
C LEU A 8 -2.77 -30.53 8.61
N GLN A 9 -3.18 -29.78 7.57
CA GLN A 9 -2.44 -28.60 7.09
C GLN A 9 -3.16 -27.28 7.36
N ARG A 10 -4.48 -27.30 7.56
CA ARG A 10 -5.31 -26.14 7.87
C ARG A 10 -6.16 -26.44 9.08
N LEU A 11 -6.12 -25.55 10.06
CA LEU A 11 -6.95 -25.57 11.25
C LEU A 11 -7.63 -24.22 11.36
N ASP A 12 -8.94 -24.21 11.24
CA ASP A 12 -9.77 -23.05 11.52
C ASP A 12 -10.53 -23.28 12.83
N VAL A 13 -10.27 -22.42 13.80
CA VAL A 13 -10.95 -22.37 15.10
C VAL A 13 -11.41 -20.95 15.39
N SER A 14 -11.64 -20.16 14.34
CA SER A 14 -12.15 -18.79 14.43
C SER A 14 -13.57 -18.78 15.00
N TYR A 15 -14.02 -17.65 15.55
CA TYR A 15 -15.37 -17.48 16.10
C TYR A 15 -15.72 -18.50 17.20
N ASN A 16 -14.78 -18.74 18.11
CA ASN A 16 -14.94 -19.60 19.27
C ASN A 16 -14.73 -18.80 20.57
N GLN A 17 -14.70 -19.51 21.70
CA GLN A 17 -14.49 -18.93 23.04
C GLN A 17 -13.10 -19.29 23.58
N LEU A 18 -12.09 -19.37 22.70
CA LEU A 18 -10.72 -19.72 23.09
C LEU A 18 -10.07 -18.56 23.82
N GLN A 19 -9.71 -18.76 25.09
CA GLN A 19 -8.95 -17.78 25.87
C GLN A 19 -7.43 -17.83 25.62
N THR A 20 -6.96 -18.91 25.02
CA THR A 20 -5.54 -19.13 24.69
C THR A 20 -5.42 -19.89 23.37
N VAL A 21 -4.26 -19.78 22.73
CA VAL A 21 -3.94 -20.60 21.55
C VAL A 21 -3.96 -22.08 21.95
N PRO A 22 -4.78 -22.93 21.29
CA PRO A 22 -4.95 -24.33 21.71
C PRO A 22 -3.62 -25.09 21.71
N SER A 23 -3.31 -25.77 22.82
CA SER A 23 -2.11 -26.62 22.93
C SER A 23 -2.11 -27.77 21.92
N ALA A 24 -3.27 -28.16 21.39
CA ALA A 24 -3.40 -29.12 20.30
C ALA A 24 -2.66 -28.68 19.03
N ALA A 25 -2.55 -27.37 18.76
CA ALA A 25 -1.78 -26.85 17.62
C ALA A 25 -0.29 -27.24 17.70
N ARG A 26 0.24 -27.47 18.91
CA ARG A 26 1.61 -27.95 19.13
C ARG A 26 1.85 -29.35 18.59
N SER A 27 0.78 -30.16 18.49
CA SER A 27 0.84 -31.57 18.06
C SER A 27 0.54 -31.77 16.56
N LEU A 28 0.48 -30.69 15.78
CA LEU A 28 0.15 -30.70 14.35
C LEU A 28 1.40 -30.35 13.51
N PRO A 29 2.31 -31.31 13.28
CA PRO A 29 3.63 -31.03 12.69
C PRO A 29 3.56 -30.53 11.25
N ARG A 30 2.46 -30.76 10.53
CA ARG A 30 2.25 -30.35 9.13
C ARG A 30 1.36 -29.12 8.98
N LEU A 31 0.99 -28.46 10.08
CA LEU A 31 0.11 -27.30 10.05
C LEU A 31 0.77 -26.13 9.29
N ARG A 32 0.05 -25.57 8.32
CA ARG A 32 0.48 -24.45 7.48
C ARG A 32 -0.44 -23.24 7.60
N HIS A 33 -1.72 -23.46 7.90
CA HIS A 33 -2.73 -22.42 8.03
C HIS A 33 -3.40 -22.57 9.39
N LEU A 34 -3.37 -21.50 10.19
CA LEU A 34 -4.02 -21.42 11.48
C LEU A 34 -4.88 -20.17 11.54
N GLU A 35 -6.18 -20.36 11.75
CA GLU A 35 -7.14 -19.26 11.85
C GLU A 35 -7.71 -19.23 13.27
N LEU A 36 -7.43 -18.13 13.98
CA LEU A 36 -7.81 -17.91 15.38
C LEU A 36 -8.76 -16.71 15.53
N ALA A 37 -9.22 -16.12 14.43
CA ALA A 37 -9.90 -14.83 14.45
C ALA A 37 -11.16 -14.85 15.34
N ALA A 38 -11.52 -13.72 15.92
CA ALA A 38 -12.73 -13.60 16.76
C ALA A 38 -12.77 -14.65 17.90
N ASN A 39 -11.72 -14.67 18.71
CA ASN A 39 -11.65 -15.43 19.96
C ASN A 39 -11.18 -14.52 21.09
N PRO A 40 -11.63 -14.74 22.34
CA PRO A 40 -11.22 -13.94 23.50
C PRO A 40 -9.81 -14.31 23.99
N ILE A 41 -8.84 -14.49 23.09
CA ILE A 41 -7.45 -14.77 23.44
C ILE A 41 -6.84 -13.49 23.97
N THR A 42 -6.34 -13.53 25.21
CA THR A 42 -5.78 -12.34 25.88
C THR A 42 -4.26 -12.23 25.75
N THR A 43 -3.57 -13.32 25.39
CA THR A 43 -2.11 -13.39 25.46
C THR A 43 -1.49 -14.11 24.26
N LEU A 44 -0.56 -13.44 23.57
CA LEU A 44 0.41 -14.04 22.65
C LEU A 44 1.83 -13.89 23.20
N SER A 45 2.42 -15.04 23.56
CA SER A 45 3.79 -15.16 24.05
C SER A 45 4.66 -15.95 23.06
N ASN A 46 5.96 -15.97 23.32
CA ASN A 46 6.96 -16.78 22.61
C ASN A 46 6.64 -18.29 22.63
N ALA A 47 5.78 -18.76 23.54
CA ALA A 47 5.35 -20.14 23.66
C ALA A 47 3.96 -20.43 23.05
N SER A 48 3.21 -19.40 22.63
CA SER A 48 1.82 -19.57 22.14
C SER A 48 1.74 -20.47 20.91
N PHE A 49 2.74 -20.41 20.02
CA PHE A 49 2.77 -21.17 18.76
C PHE A 49 3.83 -22.29 18.71
N GLN A 50 4.34 -22.72 19.87
CA GLN A 50 5.36 -23.77 19.94
C GLN A 50 4.92 -25.04 19.19
N GLY A 51 5.82 -25.69 18.45
CA GLY A 51 5.51 -26.92 17.68
C GLY A 51 4.91 -26.70 16.29
N ALA A 52 4.19 -25.60 16.04
CA ALA A 52 3.69 -25.24 14.70
C ALA A 52 4.51 -24.13 14.00
N ILE A 53 5.37 -23.45 14.75
CA ILE A 53 6.02 -22.18 14.37
C ILE A 53 6.86 -22.25 13.08
N GLU A 54 7.49 -23.39 12.78
CA GLU A 54 8.44 -23.52 11.65
C GLU A 54 7.73 -23.76 10.32
N ASN A 55 6.53 -24.35 10.33
CA ASN A 55 5.79 -24.73 9.12
C ASN A 55 4.63 -23.79 8.79
N LEU A 56 4.26 -22.91 9.72
CA LEU A 56 3.14 -22.00 9.52
C LEU A 56 3.42 -20.99 8.42
N GLN A 57 2.55 -20.95 7.42
CA GLN A 57 2.63 -20.08 6.24
C GLN A 57 1.57 -18.98 6.27
N SER A 58 0.42 -19.25 6.92
CA SER A 58 -0.68 -18.31 7.08
C SER A 58 -1.17 -18.33 8.52
N LEU A 59 -1.30 -17.14 9.09
CA LEU A 59 -1.83 -16.94 10.43
C LEU A 59 -2.90 -15.85 10.39
N ASP A 60 -4.06 -16.15 10.96
CA ASP A 60 -5.08 -15.16 11.24
C ASP A 60 -5.26 -14.97 12.74
N ILE A 61 -4.94 -13.76 13.21
CA ILE A 61 -5.09 -13.32 14.59
C ILE A 61 -6.01 -12.10 14.70
N ARG A 62 -6.82 -11.79 13.69
CA ARG A 62 -7.74 -10.64 13.75
C ARG A 62 -8.74 -10.77 14.91
N HIS A 63 -9.13 -9.63 15.47
CA HIS A 63 -10.21 -9.55 16.47
C HIS A 63 -10.00 -10.50 17.65
N LEU A 64 -8.80 -10.46 18.22
CA LEU A 64 -8.51 -11.07 19.52
C LEU A 64 -8.58 -9.99 20.60
N GLU A 65 -8.81 -10.39 21.85
CA GLU A 65 -8.88 -9.50 23.01
C GLU A 65 -7.50 -9.37 23.69
N LEU A 66 -6.44 -9.14 22.89
CA LEU A 66 -5.07 -9.16 23.39
C LEU A 66 -4.83 -8.02 24.38
N ILE A 67 -4.42 -8.39 25.59
CA ILE A 67 -3.89 -7.48 26.61
C ILE A 67 -2.35 -7.57 26.62
N TYR A 68 -1.81 -8.74 26.25
CA TYR A 68 -0.37 -8.98 26.20
C TYR A 68 0.05 -9.61 24.87
N PHE A 69 0.95 -8.93 24.15
CA PHE A 69 1.55 -9.43 22.92
C PHE A 69 3.08 -9.20 22.96
N GLU A 70 3.82 -10.25 23.29
CA GLU A 70 5.28 -10.24 23.32
C GLU A 70 5.88 -9.92 21.95
N HIS A 71 6.93 -9.09 21.94
CA HIS A 71 7.66 -8.74 20.72
C HIS A 71 8.17 -9.97 19.94
N GLY A 72 8.54 -11.04 20.66
CA GLY A 72 9.08 -12.26 20.06
C GLY A 72 8.03 -13.28 19.62
N ALA A 73 6.73 -13.09 19.88
CA ALA A 73 5.74 -14.16 19.74
C ALA A 73 5.62 -14.71 18.31
N LEU A 74 5.87 -13.88 17.29
CA LEU A 74 5.87 -14.26 15.88
C LEU A 74 7.28 -14.42 15.28
N SER A 75 8.33 -14.07 16.03
CA SER A 75 9.69 -13.87 15.50
C SER A 75 10.31 -15.11 14.88
N ARG A 76 9.98 -16.31 15.38
CA ARG A 76 10.51 -17.58 14.87
C ARG A 76 9.71 -18.15 13.69
N MET A 77 8.62 -17.49 13.26
CA MET A 77 7.82 -17.93 12.12
C MET A 77 8.48 -17.56 10.79
N THR A 78 9.57 -18.26 10.44
CA THR A 78 10.38 -18.00 9.23
C THR A 78 9.65 -18.39 7.93
N SER A 79 8.70 -19.33 8.02
CA SER A 79 7.86 -19.77 6.91
C SER A 79 6.63 -18.89 6.66
N LEU A 80 6.33 -17.93 7.53
CA LEU A 80 5.14 -17.09 7.40
C LEU A 80 5.19 -16.29 6.10
N ARG A 81 4.08 -16.30 5.36
CA ARG A 81 3.89 -15.58 4.08
C ARG A 81 2.69 -14.66 4.12
N THR A 82 1.65 -15.05 4.85
CA THR A 82 0.40 -14.30 4.98
C THR A 82 0.08 -14.08 6.45
N LEU A 83 -0.20 -12.84 6.82
CA LEU A 83 -0.66 -12.48 8.16
C LEU A 83 -1.93 -11.65 8.04
N TYR A 84 -2.96 -12.06 8.75
CA TYR A 84 -4.15 -11.26 9.02
C TYR A 84 -4.09 -10.81 10.48
N ILE A 85 -4.15 -9.49 10.70
CA ILE A 85 -3.97 -8.87 12.02
C ILE A 85 -4.90 -7.68 12.20
N SER A 86 -5.27 -7.42 13.44
CA SER A 86 -5.98 -6.20 13.85
C SER A 86 -5.07 -5.35 14.72
N PRO A 87 -5.29 -4.04 14.79
CA PRO A 87 -4.83 -3.24 15.92
C PRO A 87 -5.32 -3.85 17.24
N TYR A 88 -4.48 -3.80 18.28
CA TYR A 88 -4.88 -4.16 19.65
C TYR A 88 -4.56 -2.99 20.57
N SER A 89 -5.55 -2.13 20.77
CA SER A 89 -5.47 -0.90 21.58
C SER A 89 -5.16 -1.18 23.07
N ASP A 90 -5.60 -2.33 23.58
CA ASP A 90 -5.34 -2.78 24.96
C ASP A 90 -3.89 -3.27 25.18
N VAL A 91 -3.15 -3.55 24.10
CA VAL A 91 -1.73 -3.90 24.21
C VAL A 91 -0.90 -2.63 24.36
N ARG A 92 -0.23 -2.51 25.50
CA ARG A 92 0.70 -1.40 25.75
C ARG A 92 1.78 -1.31 24.65
N ASP A 93 1.96 -0.10 24.14
CA ASP A 93 2.96 0.22 23.11
C ASP A 93 2.86 -0.71 21.88
N PHE A 94 1.63 -1.04 21.49
CA PHE A 94 1.36 -1.87 20.33
C PHE A 94 1.86 -1.20 19.04
N ASN A 95 2.55 -2.00 18.22
CA ASN A 95 3.06 -1.59 16.94
C ASN A 95 3.26 -2.82 16.04
N ILE A 96 2.55 -2.86 14.92
CA ILE A 96 2.54 -3.99 13.99
C ILE A 96 3.94 -4.20 13.39
N PRO A 97 4.62 -3.20 12.79
CA PRO A 97 5.97 -3.36 12.25
C PRO A 97 6.96 -3.98 13.23
N GLN A 98 6.93 -3.57 14.49
CA GLN A 98 7.77 -4.15 15.54
C GLN A 98 7.45 -5.62 15.80
N ARG A 99 6.16 -6.02 15.85
CA ARG A 99 5.77 -7.43 16.09
C ARG A 99 6.12 -8.37 14.93
N ILE A 100 6.25 -7.84 13.71
CA ILE A 100 6.51 -8.65 12.50
C ILE A 100 7.91 -8.44 11.91
N GLN A 101 8.79 -7.67 12.56
CA GLN A 101 10.08 -7.27 12.00
C GLN A 101 10.97 -8.46 11.59
N GLN A 102 10.89 -9.56 12.36
CA GLN A 102 11.68 -10.77 12.13
C GLN A 102 11.07 -11.71 11.08
N ASN A 103 9.83 -11.48 10.64
CA ASN A 103 9.16 -12.26 9.62
C ASN A 103 9.60 -11.84 8.21
N SER A 104 10.90 -12.01 7.91
CA SER A 104 11.54 -11.63 6.64
C SER A 104 10.97 -12.32 5.40
N GLY A 105 10.17 -13.38 5.59
CA GLY A 105 9.46 -14.09 4.55
C GLY A 105 8.05 -13.58 4.24
N LEU A 106 7.51 -12.66 5.05
CA LEU A 106 6.15 -12.16 4.93
C LEU A 106 5.94 -11.43 3.60
N ARG A 107 4.82 -11.72 2.93
CA ARG A 107 4.48 -11.20 1.59
C ARG A 107 3.14 -10.48 1.57
N ASN A 108 2.17 -11.02 2.30
CA ASN A 108 0.79 -10.55 2.33
C ASN A 108 0.47 -10.12 3.76
N LEU A 109 0.08 -8.86 3.93
CA LEU A 109 -0.31 -8.27 5.19
C LEU A 109 -1.73 -7.72 5.05
N HIS A 110 -2.66 -8.30 5.80
CA HIS A 110 -4.05 -7.87 5.82
C HIS A 110 -4.35 -7.29 7.20
N ILE A 111 -4.72 -6.02 7.23
CA ILE A 111 -5.02 -5.26 8.45
C ILE A 111 -6.52 -4.96 8.47
N GLN A 112 -7.20 -5.37 9.53
CA GLN A 112 -8.62 -5.09 9.72
C GLN A 112 -8.85 -4.30 11.01
N VAL A 113 -9.41 -3.11 10.85
CA VAL A 113 -9.71 -2.16 11.91
C VAL A 113 -11.22 -2.20 12.18
N LEU A 114 -11.64 -2.61 13.38
CA LEU A 114 -13.06 -2.58 13.76
C LEU A 114 -13.38 -1.47 14.76
N GLU A 115 -12.40 -1.07 15.54
CA GLU A 115 -12.54 -0.08 16.61
C GLU A 115 -11.71 1.17 16.28
N GLU A 116 -11.86 2.20 17.09
CA GLU A 116 -11.03 3.38 16.97
C GLU A 116 -9.57 3.00 17.27
N SER A 117 -8.64 3.38 16.41
CA SER A 117 -7.24 3.00 16.52
C SER A 117 -6.35 4.11 15.97
N ASP A 118 -5.23 4.37 16.65
CA ASP A 118 -4.21 5.30 16.17
C ASP A 118 -3.26 4.57 15.22
N LEU A 119 -3.71 4.38 13.98
CA LEU A 119 -2.92 3.68 12.97
C LEU A 119 -1.59 4.36 12.67
N GLU A 120 -1.46 5.68 12.83
CA GLU A 120 -0.18 6.37 12.66
C GLU A 120 0.85 5.87 13.66
N LYS A 121 0.45 5.72 14.93
CA LYS A 121 1.31 5.11 15.96
C LYS A 121 1.52 3.62 15.71
N GLU A 122 0.46 2.87 15.46
CA GLU A 122 0.48 1.39 15.41
C GLU A 122 1.17 0.82 14.18
N LEU A 123 1.23 1.60 13.09
CA LEU A 123 1.95 1.24 11.86
C LEU A 123 3.23 2.06 11.67
N SER A 124 3.64 2.86 12.66
CA SER A 124 4.92 3.58 12.60
C SER A 124 6.10 2.60 12.55
N GLY A 125 6.97 2.73 11.56
CA GLY A 125 8.18 1.91 11.45
C GLY A 125 8.34 1.26 10.09
N ALA A 126 9.29 0.33 9.97
CA ALA A 126 9.61 -0.33 8.72
C ALA A 126 8.94 -1.70 8.65
N LEU A 127 8.09 -1.92 7.65
CA LEU A 127 7.55 -3.23 7.32
C LEU A 127 8.64 -4.18 6.79
N PRO A 128 8.44 -5.51 6.89
CA PRO A 128 9.36 -6.49 6.32
C PRO A 128 9.58 -6.28 4.82
N ASN A 129 10.83 -6.42 4.39
CA ASN A 129 11.29 -6.04 3.06
C ASN A 129 10.58 -6.77 1.89
N LYS A 130 10.04 -7.98 2.10
CA LYS A 130 9.36 -8.80 1.08
C LYS A 130 7.84 -8.63 1.04
N VAL A 131 7.27 -7.77 1.89
CA VAL A 131 5.85 -7.43 1.82
C VAL A 131 5.55 -6.82 0.45
N ARG A 132 4.49 -7.30 -0.20
CA ARG A 132 4.11 -6.93 -1.57
C ARG A 132 2.61 -6.85 -1.79
N ASN A 133 1.82 -7.33 -0.85
CA ASN A 133 0.37 -7.18 -0.83
C ASN A 133 -0.01 -6.63 0.55
N ILE A 134 -0.59 -5.44 0.56
CA ILE A 134 -1.08 -4.78 1.77
C ILE A 134 -2.56 -4.50 1.55
N THR A 135 -3.41 -5.10 2.37
CA THR A 135 -4.84 -4.80 2.40
C THR A 135 -5.18 -4.13 3.72
N ILE A 136 -5.89 -3.02 3.68
CA ILE A 136 -6.45 -2.36 4.86
C ILE A 136 -7.97 -2.29 4.69
N SER A 137 -8.69 -2.61 5.77
CA SER A 137 -10.15 -2.55 5.80
C SER A 137 -10.66 -2.12 7.17
N GLY A 138 -11.84 -1.51 7.21
CA GLY A 138 -12.45 -1.06 8.46
C GLY A 138 -13.32 0.16 8.26
N GLU A 139 -14.61 0.05 8.58
CA GLU A 139 -15.61 1.09 8.29
C GLU A 139 -15.31 2.40 9.04
N ARG A 140 -14.70 2.31 10.22
CA ARG A 140 -14.31 3.46 11.04
C ARG A 140 -12.95 4.06 10.66
N LEU A 141 -12.28 3.51 9.64
CA LEU A 141 -11.00 4.04 9.21
C LEU A 141 -11.18 5.33 8.42
N GLU A 142 -10.73 6.45 8.98
CA GLU A 142 -10.84 7.78 8.35
C GLU A 142 -9.56 8.22 7.61
N SER A 143 -8.40 7.67 7.98
CA SER A 143 -7.12 8.00 7.37
C SER A 143 -6.21 6.77 7.27
N VAL A 144 -5.26 6.81 6.33
CA VAL A 144 -4.22 5.80 6.17
C VAL A 144 -2.88 6.43 6.53
N PRO A 145 -2.02 5.77 7.33
CA PRO A 145 -0.80 6.37 7.81
C PRO A 145 0.20 6.64 6.69
N GLN A 146 0.84 7.80 6.70
CA GLN A 146 1.79 8.20 5.64
C GLN A 146 3.01 7.28 5.55
N SER A 147 3.35 6.63 6.67
CA SER A 147 4.48 5.71 6.77
C SER A 147 4.14 4.27 6.41
N LEU A 148 2.92 3.97 5.93
CA LEU A 148 2.45 2.61 5.66
C LEU A 148 3.43 1.75 4.86
N PHE A 149 4.06 2.32 3.82
CA PHE A 149 4.93 1.56 2.93
C PHE A 149 6.42 1.61 3.31
N LYS A 150 6.76 2.26 4.43
CA LYS A 150 8.14 2.37 4.88
C LYS A 150 8.74 0.97 5.09
N GLY A 151 9.95 0.75 4.59
CA GLY A 151 10.65 -0.54 4.69
C GLY A 151 10.33 -1.56 3.60
N VAL A 152 9.25 -1.38 2.84
CA VAL A 152 8.92 -2.26 1.71
C VAL A 152 9.98 -2.14 0.62
N ARG A 153 10.56 -3.29 0.22
CA ARG A 153 11.58 -3.37 -0.85
C ARG A 153 11.18 -4.24 -2.04
N SER A 154 9.93 -4.70 -2.06
CA SER A 154 9.40 -5.47 -3.17
C SER A 154 9.28 -4.62 -4.44
N PRO A 155 9.75 -5.09 -5.61
CA PRO A 155 9.63 -4.33 -6.86
C PRO A 155 8.19 -4.11 -7.31
N SER A 156 7.26 -4.94 -6.85
CA SER A 156 5.84 -4.83 -7.14
C SER A 156 5.06 -4.81 -5.84
N LEU A 157 4.17 -3.85 -5.70
CA LEU A 157 3.31 -3.65 -4.53
C LEU A 157 1.86 -3.59 -4.98
N HIS A 158 1.00 -4.34 -4.30
CA HIS A 158 -0.45 -4.29 -4.44
C HIS A 158 -0.99 -3.70 -3.16
N PHE A 159 -1.69 -2.57 -3.27
CA PHE A 159 -2.32 -1.89 -2.17
C PHE A 159 -3.84 -1.93 -2.36
N THR A 160 -4.54 -2.40 -1.35
CA THR A 160 -5.99 -2.53 -1.38
C THR A 160 -6.60 -1.85 -0.17
N LEU A 161 -7.56 -0.96 -0.40
CA LEU A 161 -8.36 -0.33 0.64
C LEU A 161 -9.83 -0.72 0.41
N ARG A 162 -10.49 -1.30 1.42
CA ARG A 162 -11.86 -1.79 1.26
C ARG A 162 -12.70 -1.55 2.49
N ASN A 163 -13.96 -1.16 2.26
CA ASN A 163 -14.92 -0.88 3.31
C ASN A 163 -14.36 0.10 4.35
N THR A 164 -13.93 1.27 3.91
CA THR A 164 -13.37 2.33 4.76
C THR A 164 -14.10 3.65 4.58
N SER A 165 -13.99 4.53 5.57
CA SER A 165 -14.47 5.92 5.53
C SER A 165 -13.37 6.92 5.13
N VAL A 166 -12.27 6.43 4.56
CA VAL A 166 -11.16 7.27 4.12
C VAL A 166 -11.64 8.15 2.96
N LYS A 167 -11.45 9.46 3.10
CA LYS A 167 -11.84 10.44 2.07
C LYS A 167 -10.72 10.76 1.10
N THR A 168 -9.47 10.76 1.57
CA THR A 168 -8.33 11.19 0.75
C THR A 168 -7.14 10.27 0.95
N LEU A 169 -6.45 9.97 -0.13
CA LEU A 169 -5.14 9.30 -0.11
C LEU A 169 -4.09 10.31 -0.59
N PRO A 170 -3.32 10.93 0.32
CA PRO A 170 -2.41 12.00 -0.05
C PRO A 170 -1.19 11.47 -0.82
N ARG A 171 -0.57 12.31 -1.64
CA ARG A 171 0.66 11.97 -2.38
C ARG A 171 1.80 11.52 -1.46
N SER A 172 1.88 12.11 -0.25
CA SER A 172 2.92 11.80 0.75
C SER A 172 2.94 10.33 1.16
N LEU A 173 1.80 9.63 1.09
CA LEU A 173 1.71 8.18 1.33
C LEU A 173 2.65 7.38 0.41
N PHE A 174 2.85 7.85 -0.83
CA PHE A 174 3.63 7.17 -1.87
C PHE A 174 5.07 7.68 -1.98
N GLU A 175 5.49 8.64 -1.15
CA GLU A 175 6.85 9.19 -1.24
C GLU A 175 7.91 8.24 -0.66
N GLN A 176 7.52 7.39 0.29
CA GLN A 176 8.44 6.48 1.01
C GLN A 176 8.59 5.10 0.36
N THR A 177 8.39 4.99 -0.96
CA THR A 177 8.38 3.73 -1.71
C THR A 177 9.58 3.58 -2.67
N SER A 178 10.79 3.97 -2.26
CA SER A 178 11.94 4.12 -3.16
C SER A 178 12.38 2.85 -3.93
N TRP A 179 11.93 1.67 -3.50
CA TRP A 179 12.25 0.38 -4.12
C TRP A 179 11.11 -0.17 -4.99
N VAL A 180 9.89 0.34 -4.83
CA VAL A 180 8.72 -0.12 -5.56
C VAL A 180 8.77 0.45 -6.97
N ARG A 181 8.63 -0.42 -7.97
CA ARG A 181 8.65 -0.04 -9.39
C ARG A 181 7.25 -0.11 -10.01
N ASN A 182 6.49 -1.13 -9.61
CA ASN A 182 5.14 -1.38 -10.09
C ASN A 182 4.17 -1.28 -8.93
N LEU A 183 3.19 -0.40 -9.02
CA LEU A 183 2.12 -0.27 -8.02
C LEU A 183 0.77 -0.64 -8.64
N SER A 184 0.03 -1.53 -7.99
CA SER A 184 -1.39 -1.78 -8.25
C SER A 184 -2.19 -1.25 -7.07
N ILE A 185 -3.20 -0.43 -7.34
CA ILE A 185 -4.09 0.16 -6.32
C ILE A 185 -5.52 -0.30 -6.59
N ASP A 186 -6.15 -0.93 -5.61
CA ASP A 186 -7.59 -1.25 -5.61
C ASP A 186 -8.27 -0.55 -4.43
N VAL A 187 -9.07 0.47 -4.74
CA VAL A 187 -9.82 1.25 -3.75
C VAL A 187 -11.31 1.26 -4.06
N ARG A 188 -11.81 0.25 -4.78
CA ARG A 188 -13.22 0.20 -5.19
C ARG A 188 -14.17 0.16 -4.01
N ASN A 189 -15.36 0.72 -4.21
CA ASN A 189 -16.49 0.66 -3.27
C ASN A 189 -16.11 1.20 -1.88
N ASN A 190 -15.54 2.41 -1.84
CA ASN A 190 -15.29 3.17 -0.61
C ASN A 190 -15.93 4.57 -0.74
N SER A 191 -15.57 5.49 0.15
CA SER A 191 -16.03 6.87 0.13
C SER A 191 -14.94 7.88 -0.24
N LEU A 192 -13.97 7.49 -1.07
CA LEU A 192 -12.88 8.38 -1.46
C LEU A 192 -13.36 9.54 -2.32
N GLN A 193 -12.77 10.70 -2.10
CA GLN A 193 -12.96 11.94 -2.84
C GLN A 193 -11.72 12.33 -3.63
N SER A 194 -10.51 12.02 -3.15
CA SER A 194 -9.28 12.33 -3.88
C SER A 194 -8.17 11.29 -3.68
N LEU A 195 -7.33 11.15 -4.71
CA LEU A 195 -6.17 10.27 -4.75
C LEU A 195 -4.98 11.04 -5.34
N GLY A 196 -3.97 11.27 -4.51
CA GLY A 196 -2.73 11.92 -4.93
C GLY A 196 -1.93 11.02 -5.89
N ASN A 197 -1.25 11.63 -6.85
CA ASN A 197 -0.49 10.91 -7.87
C ASN A 197 0.61 10.02 -7.25
N PRO A 198 0.48 8.68 -7.32
CA PRO A 198 1.48 7.76 -6.79
C PRO A 198 2.73 7.66 -7.67
N ASN A 199 2.66 8.07 -8.94
CA ASN A 199 3.75 7.92 -9.88
C ASN A 199 4.90 8.87 -9.55
N THR A 200 6.12 8.34 -9.51
CA THR A 200 7.35 9.13 -9.36
C THR A 200 8.18 9.21 -10.64
N GLY A 201 7.84 8.40 -11.65
CA GLY A 201 8.38 8.44 -13.00
C GLY A 201 7.29 8.66 -14.05
N GLU A 202 7.68 9.17 -15.21
CA GLU A 202 6.75 9.51 -16.31
C GLU A 202 6.27 8.27 -17.09
N PHE A 203 7.01 7.17 -17.05
CA PHE A 203 6.70 5.92 -17.76
C PHE A 203 7.26 4.69 -17.02
N PRO A 204 6.78 3.47 -17.34
CA PRO A 204 7.27 2.23 -16.70
C PRO A 204 8.77 1.99 -16.92
N GLY A 205 9.42 1.35 -15.95
CA GLY A 205 10.80 0.87 -16.09
C GLY A 205 11.90 1.91 -15.83
N VAL A 206 11.56 3.16 -15.53
CA VAL A 206 12.55 4.19 -15.17
C VAL A 206 13.28 3.78 -13.87
N PRO A 207 14.63 3.78 -13.85
CA PRO A 207 15.40 3.39 -12.67
C PRO A 207 15.04 4.21 -11.43
N ARG A 208 14.81 3.52 -10.30
CA ARG A 208 14.44 4.11 -9.00
C ARG A 208 13.16 4.96 -9.02
N LYS A 209 12.31 4.77 -10.03
CA LYS A 209 11.00 5.40 -10.11
C LYS A 209 9.90 4.34 -10.09
N MET A 210 8.76 4.75 -9.58
CA MET A 210 7.53 3.96 -9.55
C MET A 210 6.61 4.42 -10.68
N PHE A 211 5.99 3.44 -11.32
CA PHE A 211 4.85 3.62 -12.21
C PHE A 211 3.70 2.70 -11.75
N THR A 212 2.49 3.24 -11.76
CA THR A 212 1.27 2.55 -11.39
C THR A 212 0.84 1.69 -12.57
N THR A 213 0.76 0.39 -12.38
CA THR A 213 0.40 -0.55 -13.45
C THR A 213 -1.10 -0.77 -13.53
N GLU A 214 -1.81 -0.63 -12.40
CA GLU A 214 -3.24 -0.86 -12.30
C GLU A 214 -3.87 0.06 -11.25
N LEU A 215 -5.07 0.54 -11.55
CA LEU A 215 -5.80 1.51 -10.75
C LEU A 215 -7.29 1.18 -10.84
N GLN A 216 -7.89 0.80 -9.70
CA GLN A 216 -9.31 0.47 -9.60
C GLN A 216 -9.99 1.44 -8.63
N LEU A 217 -10.91 2.26 -9.14
CA LEU A 217 -11.48 3.46 -8.53
C LEU A 217 -13.01 3.44 -8.45
N GLU A 218 -13.67 2.46 -9.07
CA GLU A 218 -15.13 2.36 -9.14
C GLU A 218 -15.80 2.47 -7.75
N GLY A 219 -17.03 3.00 -7.70
CA GLY A 219 -17.84 2.98 -6.47
C GLY A 219 -17.33 3.93 -5.38
N ASN A 220 -16.68 5.03 -5.75
CA ASN A 220 -16.26 6.11 -4.86
C ASN A 220 -16.96 7.43 -5.23
N ARG A 221 -16.72 8.49 -4.44
CA ARG A 221 -17.32 9.83 -4.60
C ARG A 221 -16.27 10.84 -5.03
N TRP A 222 -15.69 10.65 -6.21
CA TRP A 222 -14.53 11.44 -6.65
C TRP A 222 -14.88 12.92 -6.84
N THR A 223 -14.05 13.81 -6.30
CA THR A 223 -14.03 15.23 -6.64
C THR A 223 -13.05 15.41 -7.79
N CYS A 224 -13.58 15.54 -9.01
CA CYS A 224 -12.77 15.67 -10.21
C CYS A 224 -12.30 17.10 -10.41
N ASP A 225 -11.05 17.33 -10.02
CA ASP A 225 -10.32 18.59 -10.13
C ASP A 225 -8.87 18.32 -10.59
N CYS A 226 -8.01 19.34 -10.49
CA CYS A 226 -6.61 19.22 -10.86
C CYS A 226 -5.80 18.21 -10.06
N GLN A 227 -6.24 17.82 -8.86
CA GLN A 227 -5.57 16.80 -8.05
C GLN A 227 -5.74 15.41 -8.64
N LEU A 228 -6.83 15.15 -9.38
CA LEU A 228 -7.08 13.89 -10.09
C LEU A 228 -6.65 13.92 -11.57
N GLY A 229 -6.32 15.09 -12.13
CA GLY A 229 -5.94 15.26 -13.53
C GLY A 229 -4.77 14.38 -14.01
N TRP A 230 -3.91 13.91 -13.11
CA TRP A 230 -2.83 12.98 -13.43
C TRP A 230 -3.33 11.62 -13.96
N ILE A 231 -4.55 11.19 -13.61
CA ILE A 231 -5.13 9.90 -14.00
C ILE A 231 -5.28 9.84 -15.53
N GLU A 232 -5.70 10.94 -16.15
CA GLU A 232 -5.85 11.05 -17.60
C GLU A 232 -4.50 10.82 -18.32
N VAL A 233 -3.46 11.52 -17.85
CA VAL A 233 -2.10 11.40 -18.39
C VAL A 233 -1.53 10.00 -18.14
N TRP A 234 -1.75 9.46 -16.95
CA TRP A 234 -1.36 8.09 -16.61
C TRP A 234 -2.03 7.08 -17.54
N LEU A 235 -3.33 7.21 -17.82
CA LEU A 235 -4.06 6.29 -18.70
C LEU A 235 -3.51 6.32 -20.14
N ARG A 236 -3.13 7.50 -20.66
CA ARG A 236 -2.43 7.62 -21.95
C ARG A 236 -1.10 6.85 -21.93
N LYS A 237 -0.30 7.00 -20.88
CA LYS A 237 1.00 6.32 -20.73
C LYS A 237 0.86 4.81 -20.52
N LYS A 238 -0.11 4.37 -19.73
CA LYS A 238 -0.45 2.95 -19.55
C LYS A 238 -0.75 2.30 -20.90
N ARG A 239 -1.64 2.90 -21.70
CA ARG A 239 -1.96 2.41 -23.06
C ARG A 239 -0.73 2.37 -23.97
N GLN A 240 0.12 3.39 -23.91
CA GLN A 240 1.33 3.47 -24.73
C GLN A 240 2.37 2.38 -24.39
N TYR A 241 2.62 2.12 -23.10
CA TYR A 241 3.78 1.32 -22.68
C TYR A 241 3.44 -0.07 -22.13
N LEU A 242 2.26 -0.26 -21.56
CA LEU A 242 1.86 -1.52 -20.92
C LEU A 242 0.89 -2.35 -21.76
N CYS A 243 0.34 -1.77 -22.84
CA CYS A 243 -0.60 -2.43 -23.74
C CYS A 243 -0.07 -2.58 -25.19
N PRO A 244 1.15 -3.09 -25.43
CA PRO A 244 1.58 -3.39 -26.80
C PRO A 244 0.71 -4.53 -27.34
N GLU A 245 0.26 -4.43 -28.60
CA GLU A 245 -0.56 -5.42 -29.35
C GLU A 245 -2.09 -5.41 -29.15
N GLY A 246 -2.71 -4.27 -28.83
CA GLY A 246 -4.16 -4.11 -29.06
C GLY A 246 -5.08 -5.09 -28.30
N ARG A 247 -4.60 -5.70 -27.21
CA ARG A 247 -5.43 -6.53 -26.34
C ARG A 247 -6.56 -5.68 -25.77
N ARG A 248 -7.81 -6.06 -26.07
CA ARG A 248 -9.03 -5.35 -25.64
C ARG A 248 -9.08 -5.14 -24.13
N GLU A 249 -8.61 -6.11 -23.36
CA GLU A 249 -8.48 -6.10 -21.89
C GLU A 249 -7.69 -4.90 -21.34
N CYS A 250 -6.87 -4.25 -22.16
CA CYS A 250 -5.99 -3.15 -21.79
C CYS A 250 -6.49 -1.79 -22.34
N LEU A 251 -7.46 -1.82 -23.26
CA LEU A 251 -8.08 -0.66 -23.90
C LEU A 251 -9.40 -0.27 -23.23
N GLU A 252 -10.07 -1.23 -22.61
CA GLU A 252 -11.34 -1.09 -21.91
C GLU A 252 -11.08 -1.23 -20.40
N ASP A 253 -10.66 -0.13 -19.80
CA ASP A 253 -10.56 -0.03 -18.33
C ASP A 253 -11.96 0.31 -17.81
N ASP A 254 -12.84 -0.71 -17.80
CA ASP A 254 -14.26 -0.55 -17.47
C ASP A 254 -14.44 0.09 -16.09
N ASP A 255 -13.56 -0.21 -15.13
CA ASP A 255 -13.56 0.43 -13.81
C ASP A 255 -13.46 1.96 -13.89
N LEU A 256 -12.53 2.50 -14.67
CA LEU A 256 -12.35 3.96 -14.81
C LEU A 256 -13.51 4.61 -15.56
N ARG A 257 -14.16 3.87 -16.47
CA ARG A 257 -15.37 4.34 -17.15
C ARG A 257 -16.56 4.37 -16.20
N GLU A 258 -16.65 3.41 -15.28
CA GLU A 258 -17.70 3.32 -14.27
C GLU A 258 -17.47 4.23 -13.05
N ALA A 259 -16.25 4.71 -12.83
CA ALA A 259 -15.99 5.77 -11.86
C ALA A 259 -16.74 7.07 -12.22
N ARG A 260 -17.21 7.79 -11.19
CA ARG A 260 -18.07 8.97 -11.31
C ARG A 260 -17.52 10.17 -10.54
N CYS A 261 -17.75 11.37 -11.05
CA CYS A 261 -17.41 12.65 -10.40
C CYS A 261 -18.62 13.23 -9.64
N GLU A 262 -18.55 13.32 -8.32
CA GLU A 262 -19.63 13.87 -7.49
C GLU A 262 -19.86 15.36 -7.76
N ASN A 263 -18.79 16.12 -8.04
CA ASN A 263 -18.85 17.56 -8.34
C ASN A 263 -19.28 17.91 -9.77
N HIS A 264 -19.52 16.91 -10.63
CA HIS A 264 -19.93 17.08 -12.03
C HIS A 264 -21.14 16.21 -12.34
N ASN A 265 -22.20 16.34 -11.53
CA ASN A 265 -23.48 15.65 -11.73
C ASN A 265 -23.38 14.12 -11.89
N ASN A 266 -22.40 13.48 -11.24
CA ASN A 266 -22.09 12.06 -11.42
C ASN A 266 -21.79 11.69 -12.89
N GLU A 267 -21.10 12.54 -13.63
CA GLU A 267 -20.55 12.19 -14.94
C GLU A 267 -19.37 11.22 -14.81
N SER A 268 -19.03 10.55 -15.92
CA SER A 268 -17.90 9.61 -15.97
C SER A 268 -16.59 10.32 -15.67
N LEU A 269 -15.82 9.76 -14.74
CA LEU A 269 -14.55 10.34 -14.29
C LEU A 269 -13.60 10.64 -15.44
N ILE A 270 -13.47 9.69 -16.36
CA ILE A 270 -12.53 9.84 -17.46
C ILE A 270 -12.98 10.87 -18.50
N GLU A 271 -14.29 11.10 -18.67
CA GLU A 271 -14.80 12.10 -19.61
C GLU A 271 -14.60 13.52 -19.09
N VAL A 272 -14.91 13.75 -17.80
CA VAL A 272 -14.64 15.02 -17.12
C VAL A 272 -13.15 15.37 -17.16
N LEU A 273 -12.27 14.41 -16.80
CA LEU A 273 -10.83 14.67 -16.77
C LEU A 273 -10.22 14.94 -18.16
N LYS A 274 -10.83 14.46 -19.25
CA LYS A 274 -10.38 14.74 -20.63
C LYS A 274 -10.80 16.11 -21.14
N SER A 275 -11.99 16.56 -20.77
CA SER A 275 -12.69 17.66 -21.46
C SER A 275 -12.69 18.96 -20.67
N GLU A 276 -12.66 18.90 -19.34
CA GLU A 276 -12.91 20.07 -18.48
C GLU A 276 -11.75 20.44 -17.55
N VAL A 277 -10.77 19.54 -17.39
CA VAL A 277 -9.71 19.66 -16.38
C VAL A 277 -8.37 19.98 -17.05
N GLU A 278 -8.17 21.25 -17.44
CA GLU A 278 -6.91 21.77 -18.00
C GLU A 278 -5.84 22.00 -16.92
N CYS A 279 -5.28 20.92 -16.37
CA CYS A 279 -4.44 21.05 -15.16
C CYS A 279 -2.93 21.06 -15.43
N GLY A 280 -2.49 21.56 -16.58
CA GLY A 280 -1.06 21.70 -16.90
C GLY A 280 -0.28 20.39 -17.00
N TRP A 281 -0.93 19.23 -16.83
CA TRP A 281 -0.31 17.90 -16.96
C TRP A 281 0.00 17.51 -18.41
N GLY A 282 -0.53 18.27 -19.38
CA GLY A 282 -0.31 18.11 -20.82
C GLY A 282 0.77 19.02 -21.42
N SER A 283 1.17 20.10 -20.73
CA SER A 283 2.38 20.83 -21.09
C SER A 283 3.54 20.03 -20.51
N GLY A 284 4.44 19.56 -21.38
CA GLY A 284 5.63 18.84 -20.96
C GLY A 284 6.23 19.49 -19.72
N SER A 285 6.59 18.65 -18.74
CA SER A 285 7.32 19.03 -17.54
C SER A 285 8.12 20.30 -17.82
N PRO A 286 8.00 21.39 -17.04
CA PRO A 286 9.15 22.23 -16.90
C PRO A 286 10.17 21.33 -16.19
N ALA A 287 10.87 20.51 -16.98
CA ALA A 287 12.29 20.59 -16.91
C ALA A 287 12.55 22.09 -16.94
N THR A 288 12.74 22.66 -15.76
CA THR A 288 13.71 23.74 -15.60
C THR A 288 14.95 23.20 -16.28
N ARG A 289 15.03 23.36 -17.60
CA ARG A 289 16.29 23.45 -18.31
C ARG A 289 17.02 24.47 -17.46
N PRO A 290 18.15 24.13 -16.81
CA PRO A 290 18.98 25.18 -16.29
C PRO A 290 19.22 26.08 -17.50
N SER A 291 18.73 27.31 -17.45
CA SER A 291 19.05 28.31 -18.47
C SER A 291 20.53 28.60 -18.27
N TRP A 292 21.38 27.77 -18.87
CA TRP A 292 22.78 28.08 -19.04
C TRP A 292 22.80 29.26 -20.01
N VAL A 293 22.96 30.46 -19.48
CA VAL A 293 23.27 31.61 -20.32
C VAL A 293 24.73 31.42 -20.74
N LEU A 294 24.95 31.13 -22.02
CA LEU A 294 26.27 31.17 -22.63
C LEU A 294 26.60 32.65 -22.84
N GLU A 295 27.21 33.28 -21.84
CA GLU A 295 27.87 34.56 -22.06
C GLU A 295 29.22 34.29 -22.74
N VAL A 296 29.36 34.83 -23.95
CA VAL A 296 30.61 34.84 -24.70
C VAL A 296 31.24 36.20 -24.50
N ALA A 297 32.27 36.26 -23.67
CA ALA A 297 33.12 37.45 -23.57
C ALA A 297 34.28 37.31 -24.55
N VAL A 298 34.42 38.31 -25.44
CA VAL A 298 35.57 38.43 -26.35
C VAL A 298 36.53 39.45 -25.74
N ILE A 299 37.72 39.00 -25.37
CA ILE A 299 38.83 39.87 -24.95
C ILE A 299 39.97 39.65 -25.94
N GLY A 300 40.14 40.59 -26.89
CA GLY A 300 41.11 40.44 -27.98
C GLY A 300 40.76 39.29 -28.93
N SER A 301 41.74 38.45 -29.29
CA SER A 301 41.61 37.36 -30.26
C SER A 301 41.24 35.99 -29.66
N THR A 302 40.88 35.93 -28.37
CA THR A 302 40.55 34.67 -27.67
C THR A 302 39.10 34.66 -27.19
N VAL A 303 38.37 33.57 -27.49
CA VAL A 303 36.97 33.35 -27.06
C VAL A 303 36.96 32.49 -25.80
N ILE A 304 36.39 33.00 -24.70
CA ILE A 304 36.24 32.26 -23.44
C ILE A 304 34.75 31.98 -23.21
N ARG A 305 34.39 30.71 -22.93
CA ARG A 305 33.03 30.28 -22.59
C ARG A 305 32.93 30.08 -21.09
N ILE A 306 32.06 30.84 -20.41
CA ILE A 306 31.81 30.71 -18.97
C ILE A 306 30.41 30.11 -18.77
N LEU A 307 30.30 29.07 -17.95
CA LEU A 307 29.03 28.46 -17.54
C LEU A 307 28.68 28.94 -16.13
N GLY A 308 27.68 29.82 -16.01
CA GLY A 308 27.18 30.33 -14.73
C GLY A 308 25.77 29.83 -14.39
N HIS A 309 25.51 29.55 -13.11
CA HIS A 309 24.18 29.21 -12.57
C HIS A 309 23.39 30.50 -12.26
N GLY A 310 22.25 30.73 -12.94
CA GLY A 310 21.33 31.83 -12.63
C GLY A 310 20.41 31.49 -11.45
N VAL A 311 20.35 32.37 -10.45
CA VAL A 311 19.36 32.34 -9.36
C VAL A 311 18.15 33.18 -9.79
N PRO A 312 16.89 32.73 -9.61
CA PRO A 312 15.72 33.52 -9.96
C PRO A 312 15.41 34.58 -8.89
N ASP A 313 15.25 35.83 -9.32
CA ASP A 313 14.80 36.96 -8.51
C ASP A 313 13.36 36.75 -7.99
N ARG A 314 13.11 37.12 -6.72
CA ARG A 314 11.76 37.19 -6.13
C ARG A 314 11.09 38.52 -6.54
N PRO A 315 9.78 38.53 -6.85
CA PRO A 315 9.06 39.78 -7.04
C PRO A 315 8.64 40.40 -5.70
N LEU A 316 8.66 41.74 -5.66
CA LEU A 316 8.10 42.61 -4.62
C LEU A 316 6.56 42.60 -4.66
#